data_AF-A0A2H3BA43-F1
#
_entry.id   AF-A0A2H3BA43-F1
#
_cell.length_a   1.000
_cell.length_b   1.000
_cell.length_c   1.000
_cell.angle_alpha   90.00
_cell.angle_beta   90.00
_cell.angle_gamma   90.00
#
_symmetry.space_group_name_H-M   'P 1'
#
loop_
_entity.id
_entity.type
_entity.pdbx_description
1 polymer ?
#
loop_
_entity_poly.entity_id
_entity_poly.type
_entity_poly.pdbx_seq_one_letter_code
_entity_poly.pdbx_strand_id
1 'polypeptide(L)'
;MFRHKTPAGVLKVCSCCDVSVDDEALYRCASCNEGCLYCAECTVASHLGNPLHRIHQWTGTYFKRTTLAALGLVYPLGHDGNQRCPTPHRGRLHIIDLDGIQTIHVDYCNCTQSLTRWRQLLRSRLFPSTVVEPQMASTFRTLEVFHLLSFMSKVSGYEFYQTLVHLTDNTGTELPPDRFQAFMRMVREWHHIKLLKRKLDRSPQDLKGSKPGELPIPASTLAVKCPACPWPGINLDEDWEQDTEDPWKYTLYVAIDANFRLVRLVVSNSNRDPSLLNGAGFIVRQDDFCKHVAEYGKRIPYDPSDCRDHEAVKLATTKRGVGLATSGVATVDCARHDCKGPSAVTILDHGEEQVRIDYIFCARVQHPTPRRIVVSYNINCQWSKKLWERIAIYPPSMKPSQSPSDFVYLIPKFHLPAHILSCHAKYSFYKTPYVGETDGEAPERGWSRLNPLAASLKVMGPGGYLDTLDDHIGDYNYRKTASMSVILLTGIKEAIPARVLHGAIYVEFTATLPSSDVLKWMKAVEDWEADPSGAINPFESTVARTYKNTQAVLDDDVDIFRIRHEIGPSTMILQSVELESDQLRLKQAYSALGAHSTDRERAKVTESLNQVRRHLEAWMEVQQVYMPAVVVLR
;
A
#
# COMPACT_ATOMS: atom_id res chain seq x y z
N MET A 1 -1.73 -45.10 -1.35
CA MET A 1 -1.35 -43.67 -1.40
C MET A 1 -1.19 -43.01 -0.01
N PHE A 2 -1.79 -43.52 1.08
CA PHE A 2 -1.50 -43.06 2.45
C PHE A 2 -1.16 -44.21 3.41
N ARG A 3 -0.04 -44.91 3.19
CA ARG A 3 0.41 -45.99 4.11
C ARG A 3 0.71 -45.49 5.54
N HIS A 4 0.86 -44.17 5.73
CA HIS A 4 1.04 -43.54 7.04
C HIS A 4 -0.25 -43.46 7.88
N LYS A 5 -1.44 -43.77 7.36
CA LYS A 5 -2.69 -43.67 8.14
C LYS A 5 -2.99 -44.88 9.02
N THR A 6 -2.33 -46.00 8.76
CA THR A 6 -2.50 -47.26 9.51
C THR A 6 -1.13 -47.91 9.63
N PRO A 7 -0.55 -48.02 10.83
CA PRO A 7 0.72 -48.71 11.01
C PRO A 7 0.48 -50.21 10.71
N ALA A 8 1.19 -50.73 9.71
CA ALA A 8 1.09 -52.14 9.32
C ALA A 8 1.83 -53.00 10.37
N GLY A 9 1.13 -53.93 11.02
CA GLY A 9 1.72 -54.89 11.95
C GLY A 9 2.23 -54.28 13.27
N VAL A 10 1.38 -53.55 14.00
CA VAL A 10 1.73 -52.88 15.26
C VAL A 10 2.19 -53.90 16.31
N LEU A 11 3.50 -54.13 16.39
CA LEU A 11 4.13 -54.47 17.66
C LEU A 11 3.80 -53.31 18.61
N LYS A 12 3.17 -53.58 19.76
CA LYS A 12 2.89 -52.60 20.82
C LYS A 12 4.19 -52.19 21.52
N VAL A 13 5.19 -51.75 20.76
CA VAL A 13 6.55 -51.53 21.24
C VAL A 13 6.97 -50.12 20.86
N CYS A 14 7.50 -49.38 21.83
CA CYS A 14 8.07 -48.07 21.57
C CYS A 14 9.31 -48.21 20.67
N SER A 15 9.35 -47.49 19.55
CA SER A 15 10.49 -47.53 18.60
C SER A 15 11.79 -46.93 19.13
N CYS A 16 11.79 -46.36 20.35
CA CYS A 16 12.97 -45.73 20.96
C CYS A 16 13.54 -46.55 22.12
N CYS A 17 12.69 -47.11 22.99
CA CYS A 17 13.14 -47.81 24.20
C CYS A 17 12.80 -49.31 24.21
N ASP A 18 12.18 -49.83 23.14
CA ASP A 18 11.76 -51.23 22.97
C ASP A 18 10.85 -51.78 24.10
N VAL A 19 10.26 -50.89 24.90
CA VAL A 19 9.31 -51.26 25.95
C VAL A 19 7.97 -51.65 25.32
N SER A 20 7.47 -52.84 25.69
CA SER A 20 6.10 -53.28 25.39
C SER A 20 5.11 -52.43 26.18
N VAL A 21 4.21 -51.76 25.47
CA VAL A 21 3.10 -50.99 26.05
C VAL A 21 1.84 -51.83 25.95
N ASP A 22 1.75 -52.86 26.81
CA ASP A 22 0.63 -53.80 26.79
C ASP A 22 -0.71 -53.12 27.14
N ASP A 23 -0.68 -52.06 27.97
CA ASP A 23 -1.84 -51.23 28.38
C ASP A 23 -1.71 -49.72 28.04
N GLU A 24 -0.55 -49.25 27.58
CA GLU A 24 -0.33 -47.83 27.26
C GLU A 24 -0.52 -47.51 25.78
N ALA A 25 -0.94 -46.27 25.49
CA ALA A 25 -1.11 -45.83 24.11
C ALA A 25 0.24 -45.46 23.47
N LEU A 26 0.38 -45.75 22.19
CA LEU A 26 1.50 -45.30 21.38
C LEU A 26 1.18 -43.96 20.70
N TYR A 27 2.20 -43.14 20.54
CA TYR A 27 2.10 -41.80 20.00
C TYR A 27 3.00 -41.61 18.79
N ARG A 28 2.59 -40.73 17.89
CA ARG A 28 3.46 -40.18 16.84
C ARG A 28 3.38 -38.68 16.84
N CYS A 29 4.45 -38.06 16.37
CA CYS A 29 4.46 -36.66 16.03
C CYS A 29 4.05 -36.47 14.57
N ALA A 30 3.05 -35.61 14.32
CA ALA A 30 2.59 -35.24 12.99
C ALA A 30 3.35 -34.04 12.39
N SER A 31 4.16 -33.36 13.21
CA SER A 31 5.03 -32.26 12.78
C SER A 31 6.45 -32.75 12.43
N CYS A 32 6.90 -33.86 13.02
CA CYS A 32 8.17 -34.51 12.66
C CYS A 32 8.01 -35.38 11.40
N ASN A 33 9.10 -35.56 10.66
CA ASN A 33 9.15 -36.42 9.48
C ASN A 33 9.38 -37.90 9.82
N GLU A 34 8.96 -38.34 11.01
CA GLU A 34 9.19 -39.69 11.52
C GLU A 34 7.91 -40.53 11.43
N GLY A 35 8.03 -41.74 10.89
CA GLY A 35 6.90 -42.67 10.73
C GLY A 35 6.68 -43.62 11.93
N CYS A 36 7.50 -43.49 12.98
CA CYS A 36 7.55 -44.41 14.11
C CYS A 36 6.54 -44.06 15.21
N LEU A 37 6.30 -45.04 16.09
CA LEU A 37 5.43 -44.92 17.25
C LEU A 37 6.27 -45.00 18.54
N TYR A 38 5.99 -44.11 19.48
CA TYR A 38 6.74 -43.95 20.73
C TYR A 38 5.81 -44.02 21.94
N CYS A 39 6.31 -44.43 23.09
CA CYS A 39 5.59 -44.27 24.37
C CYS A 39 5.51 -42.78 24.76
N ALA A 40 4.71 -42.46 25.78
CA ALA A 40 4.53 -41.08 26.25
C ALA A 40 5.86 -40.44 26.67
N GLU A 41 6.70 -41.16 27.42
CA GLU A 41 7.98 -40.66 27.93
C GLU A 41 8.97 -40.33 26.81
N CYS A 42 9.17 -41.24 25.85
CA CYS A 42 10.02 -41.00 24.68
C CYS A 42 9.50 -39.86 23.82
N THR A 43 8.17 -39.72 23.69
CA THR A 43 7.54 -38.61 22.97
C THR A 43 7.83 -37.28 23.67
N VAL A 44 7.70 -37.21 25.00
CA VAL A 44 7.99 -36.00 25.77
C VAL A 44 9.48 -35.65 25.71
N ALA A 45 10.37 -36.63 25.90
CA ALA A 45 11.82 -36.43 25.91
C ALA A 45 12.35 -35.91 24.56
N SER A 46 11.86 -36.47 23.44
CA SER A 46 12.25 -36.04 22.09
C SER A 46 11.75 -34.63 21.71
N HIS A 47 10.74 -34.11 22.42
CA HIS A 47 10.08 -32.85 22.08
C HIS A 47 10.30 -31.70 23.08
N LEU A 48 11.25 -31.83 24.02
CA LEU A 48 11.59 -30.75 24.96
C LEU A 48 11.92 -29.42 24.25
N GLY A 49 12.62 -29.49 23.11
CA GLY A 49 12.95 -28.32 22.29
C GLY A 49 11.82 -27.85 21.36
N ASN A 50 10.78 -28.66 21.16
CA ASN A 50 9.67 -28.40 20.24
C ASN A 50 8.31 -28.68 20.90
N PRO A 51 7.95 -27.92 21.96
CA PRO A 51 6.78 -28.21 22.80
C PRO A 51 5.41 -28.02 22.11
N LEU A 52 5.42 -27.53 20.86
CA LEU A 52 4.23 -27.17 20.07
C LEU A 52 3.98 -28.14 18.91
N HIS A 53 4.79 -29.18 18.78
CA HIS A 53 4.55 -30.19 17.75
C HIS A 53 3.20 -30.90 17.96
N ARG A 54 2.52 -31.22 16.86
CA ARG A 54 1.22 -31.89 16.88
C ARG A 54 1.41 -33.37 17.17
N ILE A 55 0.76 -33.88 18.22
CA ILE A 55 0.87 -35.29 18.61
C ILE A 55 -0.44 -36.02 18.31
N HIS A 56 -0.30 -37.25 17.82
CA HIS A 56 -1.41 -38.16 17.61
C HIS A 56 -1.23 -39.42 18.44
N GLN A 57 -2.25 -39.79 19.20
CA GLN A 57 -2.38 -41.04 19.92
C GLN A 57 -2.99 -42.10 19.01
N TRP A 58 -2.41 -43.29 18.97
CA TRP A 58 -3.02 -44.45 18.33
C TRP A 58 -4.07 -45.06 19.26
N THR A 59 -5.32 -45.18 18.78
CA THR A 59 -6.45 -45.76 19.54
C THR A 59 -6.60 -47.27 19.33
N GLY A 60 -5.74 -47.88 18.51
CA GLY A 60 -5.94 -49.23 17.99
C GLY A 60 -6.65 -49.27 16.63
N THR A 61 -7.44 -48.24 16.31
CA THR A 61 -8.22 -48.17 15.06
C THR A 61 -7.94 -46.92 14.24
N TYR A 62 -7.68 -45.79 14.89
CA TYR A 62 -7.37 -44.52 14.23
C TYR A 62 -6.42 -43.68 15.08
N PHE A 63 -5.96 -42.58 14.51
CA PHE A 63 -5.15 -41.60 15.23
C PHE A 63 -6.05 -40.49 15.79
N LYS A 64 -6.07 -40.35 17.11
CA LYS A 64 -6.73 -39.25 17.83
C LYS A 64 -5.71 -38.16 18.15
N ARG A 65 -6.08 -36.88 17.98
CA ARG A 65 -5.23 -35.75 18.35
C ARG A 65 -5.05 -35.69 19.88
N THR A 66 -3.84 -35.39 20.32
CA THR A 66 -3.49 -35.09 21.72
C THR A 66 -2.40 -34.00 21.74
N THR A 67 -1.93 -33.60 22.90
CA THR A 67 -0.88 -32.58 23.07
C THR A 67 0.26 -33.10 23.93
N LEU A 68 1.46 -32.56 23.76
CA LEU A 68 2.58 -32.87 24.66
C LEU A 68 2.26 -32.54 26.12
N ALA A 69 1.47 -31.48 26.36
CA ALA A 69 1.02 -31.10 27.69
C ALA A 69 0.12 -32.17 28.34
N ALA A 70 -0.73 -32.85 27.55
CA ALA A 70 -1.54 -33.97 28.02
C ALA A 70 -0.67 -35.22 28.32
N LEU A 71 0.49 -35.35 27.68
CA LEU A 71 1.50 -36.38 27.98
C LEU A 71 2.41 -36.03 29.16
N GLY A 72 2.22 -34.86 29.79
CA GLY A 72 2.99 -34.43 30.95
C GLY A 72 4.20 -33.54 30.63
N LEU A 73 4.37 -33.07 29.40
CA LEU A 73 5.40 -32.06 29.09
C LEU A 73 5.10 -30.75 29.84
N VAL A 74 6.10 -30.28 30.59
CA VAL A 74 6.13 -28.95 31.20
C VAL A 74 7.34 -28.21 30.64
N TYR A 75 7.10 -27.06 30.00
CA TYR A 75 8.14 -26.28 29.35
C TYR A 75 8.84 -25.35 30.36
N PRO A 76 10.13 -25.55 30.66
CA PRO A 76 10.85 -24.73 31.63
C PRO A 76 11.20 -23.37 31.04
N LEU A 77 11.05 -22.30 31.83
CA LEU A 77 11.36 -20.92 31.46
C LEU A 77 12.37 -20.30 32.43
N GLY A 78 13.12 -19.29 31.94
CA GLY A 78 13.93 -18.40 32.77
C GLY A 78 15.34 -18.90 33.13
N HIS A 79 15.71 -20.12 32.73
CA HIS A 79 17.09 -20.63 32.81
C HIS A 79 17.60 -20.99 31.41
N ASP A 80 18.90 -20.81 31.18
CA ASP A 80 19.56 -21.19 29.93
C ASP A 80 19.94 -22.69 29.98
N GLY A 81 19.81 -23.40 28.85
CA GLY A 81 20.03 -24.86 28.77
C GLY A 81 18.87 -25.70 29.32
N ASN A 82 19.02 -27.03 29.35
CA ASN A 82 17.99 -27.95 29.85
C ASN A 82 17.85 -27.96 31.40
N GLN A 83 18.24 -26.87 32.07
CA GLN A 83 18.17 -26.77 33.53
C GLN A 83 16.74 -26.44 33.99
N ARG A 84 16.25 -27.16 35.01
CA ARG A 84 14.96 -26.87 35.64
C ARG A 84 15.15 -25.88 36.78
N CYS A 85 14.19 -24.97 36.93
CA CYS A 85 14.16 -24.07 38.08
C CYS A 85 13.95 -24.89 39.36
N PRO A 86 14.72 -24.65 40.44
CA PRO A 86 14.51 -25.33 41.73
C PRO A 86 13.22 -24.89 42.43
N THR A 87 12.74 -23.68 42.13
CA THR A 87 11.51 -23.11 42.70
C THR A 87 10.61 -22.61 41.57
N PRO A 88 10.03 -23.49 40.74
CA PRO A 88 9.22 -23.08 39.61
C PRO A 88 7.84 -22.57 40.05
N HIS A 89 7.33 -21.58 39.35
CA HIS A 89 5.92 -21.20 39.42
C HIS A 89 5.19 -21.79 38.21
N ARG A 90 4.32 -22.77 38.47
CA ARG A 90 3.54 -23.45 37.42
C ARG A 90 2.54 -22.49 36.79
N GLY A 91 2.46 -22.53 35.47
CA GLY A 91 1.51 -21.78 34.67
C GLY A 91 0.94 -22.61 33.52
N ARG A 92 -0.15 -22.10 32.95
CA ARG A 92 -0.77 -22.62 31.74
C ARG A 92 -0.80 -21.50 30.70
N LEU A 93 -0.29 -21.78 29.50
CA LEU A 93 -0.11 -20.78 28.47
C LEU A 93 -0.78 -21.23 27.17
N HIS A 94 -1.65 -20.38 26.62
CA HIS A 94 -2.23 -20.58 25.29
C HIS A 94 -1.29 -20.01 24.24
N ILE A 95 -0.78 -20.86 23.35
CA ILE A 95 0.19 -20.47 22.33
C ILE A 95 -0.43 -20.52 20.95
N ILE A 96 -0.27 -19.43 20.20
CA ILE A 96 -0.60 -19.32 18.79
C ILE A 96 0.68 -19.61 17.97
N ASP A 97 0.73 -20.77 17.31
CA ASP A 97 1.83 -21.21 16.45
C ASP A 97 1.33 -21.56 15.03
N LEU A 98 2.26 -21.71 14.08
CA LEU A 98 1.99 -22.14 12.71
C LEU A 98 1.44 -23.57 12.63
N ASP A 99 1.72 -24.42 13.63
CA ASP A 99 1.14 -25.75 13.76
C ASP A 99 -0.28 -25.73 14.40
N GLY A 100 -0.79 -24.54 14.74
CA GLY A 100 -2.10 -24.33 15.36
C GLY A 100 -2.02 -23.73 16.75
N ILE A 101 -3.17 -23.66 17.41
CA ILE A 101 -3.37 -23.07 18.73
C ILE A 101 -3.38 -24.19 19.76
N GLN A 102 -2.49 -24.11 20.75
CA GLN A 102 -2.32 -25.15 21.74
C GLN A 102 -2.16 -24.58 23.13
N THR A 103 -2.56 -25.36 24.13
CA THR A 103 -2.35 -25.01 25.53
C THR A 103 -1.21 -25.86 26.09
N ILE A 104 -0.18 -25.22 26.64
CA ILE A 104 0.95 -25.91 27.26
C ILE A 104 1.04 -25.60 28.75
N HIS A 105 1.71 -26.48 29.49
CA HIS A 105 2.16 -26.22 30.86
C HIS A 105 3.56 -25.61 30.82
N VAL A 106 3.77 -24.57 31.61
CA VAL A 106 5.05 -23.87 31.73
C VAL A 106 5.48 -23.80 33.18
N ASP A 107 6.79 -23.86 33.41
CA ASP A 107 7.40 -23.59 34.71
C ASP A 107 8.17 -22.27 34.62
N TYR A 108 7.60 -21.19 35.15
CA TYR A 108 8.29 -19.91 35.26
C TYR A 108 9.37 -20.00 36.32
N CYS A 109 10.57 -19.49 36.02
CA CYS A 109 11.59 -19.28 37.04
C CYS A 109 11.06 -18.32 38.10
N ASN A 110 11.09 -18.73 39.37
CA ASN A 110 10.73 -17.90 40.52
C ASN A 110 11.88 -17.81 41.53
N CYS A 111 13.12 -18.01 41.08
CA CYS A 111 14.31 -17.75 41.90
C CYS A 111 14.39 -16.25 42.26
N THR A 112 15.17 -15.92 43.29
CA THR A 112 15.30 -14.54 43.81
C THR A 112 15.75 -13.54 42.74
N GLN A 113 16.58 -13.94 41.80
CA GLN A 113 17.07 -13.10 40.68
C GLN A 113 16.31 -13.35 39.37
N SER A 114 15.09 -13.90 39.44
CA SER A 114 14.31 -14.22 38.25
C SER A 114 13.90 -12.98 37.46
N LEU A 115 13.83 -13.13 36.13
CA LEU A 115 13.26 -12.11 35.27
C LEU A 115 11.73 -12.10 35.42
N THR A 116 11.09 -10.97 35.08
CA THR A 116 9.62 -10.92 34.99
C THR A 116 9.09 -11.95 33.98
N ARG A 117 7.88 -12.48 34.22
CA ARG A 117 7.27 -13.55 33.40
C ARG A 117 7.30 -13.24 31.89
N TRP A 118 6.93 -12.01 31.50
CA TRP A 118 6.96 -11.58 30.11
C TRP A 118 8.36 -11.59 29.49
N ARG A 119 9.41 -11.23 30.26
CA ARG A 119 10.81 -11.30 29.78
C ARG A 119 11.27 -12.74 29.60
N GLN A 120 10.86 -13.64 30.50
CA GLN A 120 11.15 -15.07 30.36
C GLN A 120 10.54 -15.61 29.06
N LEU A 121 9.27 -15.28 28.76
CA LEU A 121 8.62 -15.66 27.50
C LEU A 121 9.35 -15.11 26.27
N LEU A 122 9.71 -13.83 26.28
CA LEU A 122 10.46 -13.23 25.17
C LEU A 122 11.83 -13.90 24.94
N ARG A 123 12.56 -14.25 26.01
CA ARG A 123 13.82 -15.02 25.89
C ARG A 123 13.61 -16.40 25.27
N SER A 124 12.44 -17.01 25.50
CA SER A 124 12.01 -18.27 24.89
C SER A 124 11.30 -18.09 23.53
N ARG A 125 11.41 -16.93 22.87
CA ARG A 125 10.78 -16.62 21.57
C ARG A 125 9.25 -16.73 21.57
N LEU A 126 8.63 -16.53 22.72
CA LEU A 126 7.19 -16.43 22.90
C LEU A 126 6.83 -14.97 23.17
N PHE A 127 6.10 -14.35 22.25
CA PHE A 127 5.64 -12.97 22.39
C PHE A 127 4.35 -12.96 23.21
N PRO A 128 4.33 -12.39 24.43
CA PRO A 128 3.16 -12.44 25.28
C PRO A 128 2.09 -11.42 24.87
N SER A 129 0.81 -11.74 25.11
CA SER A 129 -0.30 -10.82 24.84
C SER A 129 -0.53 -9.75 25.93
N THR A 130 0.10 -9.92 27.10
CA THR A 130 0.09 -9.00 28.24
C THR A 130 1.40 -9.10 29.03
N VAL A 131 1.74 -8.06 29.80
CA VAL A 131 3.02 -7.99 30.53
C VAL A 131 2.94 -8.35 32.03
N VAL A 132 1.75 -8.32 32.63
CA VAL A 132 1.59 -8.56 34.08
C VAL A 132 1.42 -10.05 34.37
N GLU A 133 0.38 -10.66 33.82
CA GLU A 133 0.12 -12.10 33.93
C GLU A 133 -0.21 -12.68 32.55
N PRO A 134 0.81 -13.04 31.75
CA PRO A 134 0.60 -13.56 30.41
C PRO A 134 -0.07 -14.94 30.46
N GLN A 135 -1.30 -15.00 29.96
CA GLN A 135 -2.05 -16.25 29.75
C GLN A 135 -1.99 -16.72 28.30
N MET A 136 -1.49 -15.88 27.40
CA MET A 136 -1.35 -16.18 25.99
C MET A 136 -0.05 -15.61 25.42
N ALA A 137 0.51 -16.33 24.46
CA ALA A 137 1.61 -15.86 23.64
C ALA A 137 1.45 -16.32 22.18
N SER A 138 2.15 -15.67 21.26
CA SER A 138 2.39 -16.19 19.92
C SER A 138 3.87 -16.45 19.74
N THR A 139 4.24 -17.47 18.96
CA THR A 139 5.65 -17.68 18.64
C THR A 139 6.16 -16.53 17.77
N PHE A 140 7.43 -16.16 17.92
CA PHE A 140 8.04 -15.13 17.06
C PHE A 140 7.94 -15.52 15.58
N ARG A 141 8.06 -16.83 15.28
CA ARG A 141 7.92 -17.40 13.94
C ARG A 141 6.53 -17.11 13.36
N THR A 142 5.47 -17.29 14.14
CA THR A 142 4.10 -17.00 13.69
C THR A 142 3.89 -15.53 13.39
N LEU A 143 4.35 -14.63 14.27
CA LEU A 143 4.26 -13.19 14.03
C LEU A 143 5.10 -12.74 12.83
N GLU A 144 6.27 -13.34 12.62
CA GLU A 144 7.12 -13.07 11.45
C GLU A 144 6.47 -13.51 10.15
N VAL A 145 5.93 -14.73 10.09
CA VAL A 145 5.24 -15.25 8.90
C VAL A 145 3.98 -14.43 8.61
N PHE A 146 3.18 -14.11 9.63
CA PHE A 146 2.02 -13.24 9.45
C PHE A 146 2.40 -11.88 8.86
N HIS A 147 3.42 -11.23 9.44
CA HIS A 147 3.89 -9.91 9.01
C HIS A 147 4.39 -9.92 7.56
N LEU A 148 5.06 -10.99 7.12
CA LEU A 148 5.43 -11.14 5.71
C LEU A 148 4.21 -11.36 4.81
N LEU A 149 3.25 -12.18 5.24
CA LEU A 149 2.03 -12.44 4.47
C LEU A 149 1.12 -11.20 4.36
N SER A 150 1.08 -10.36 5.40
CA SER A 150 0.38 -9.06 5.33
C SER A 150 1.04 -8.15 4.29
N PHE A 151 2.36 -8.17 4.13
CA PHE A 151 3.02 -7.39 3.07
C PHE A 151 2.85 -7.98 1.67
N MET A 152 3.05 -9.29 1.51
CA MET A 152 3.16 -9.91 0.19
C MET A 152 1.79 -10.24 -0.41
N SER A 153 0.88 -10.76 0.40
CA SER A 153 -0.42 -11.26 -0.04
C SER A 153 -1.59 -10.47 0.54
N LYS A 154 -1.30 -9.43 1.36
CA LYS A 154 -2.30 -8.60 2.05
C LYS A 154 -3.30 -9.43 2.88
N VAL A 155 -2.84 -10.58 3.38
CA VAL A 155 -3.64 -11.46 4.24
C VAL A 155 -4.09 -10.66 5.46
N SER A 156 -5.40 -10.67 5.74
CA SER A 156 -5.91 -10.01 6.92
C SER A 156 -5.56 -10.79 8.19
N GLY A 157 -5.42 -10.09 9.31
CA GLY A 157 -5.21 -10.75 10.60
C GLY A 157 -6.32 -11.75 10.94
N TYR A 158 -7.56 -11.46 10.53
CA TYR A 158 -8.70 -12.35 10.74
C TYR A 158 -8.55 -13.65 9.97
N GLU A 159 -8.29 -13.59 8.65
CA GLU A 159 -8.13 -14.79 7.82
C GLU A 159 -6.93 -15.63 8.26
N PHE A 160 -5.82 -14.98 8.61
CA PHE A 160 -4.66 -15.69 9.16
C PHE A 160 -5.01 -16.40 10.47
N TYR A 161 -5.64 -15.71 11.41
CA TYR A 161 -6.04 -16.31 12.68
C TYR A 161 -7.05 -17.45 12.48
N GLN A 162 -8.06 -17.29 11.64
CA GLN A 162 -9.01 -18.35 11.32
C GLN A 162 -8.32 -19.55 10.66
N THR A 163 -7.31 -19.33 9.82
CA THR A 163 -6.49 -20.42 9.27
C THR A 163 -5.82 -21.22 10.37
N LEU A 164 -5.28 -20.56 11.42
CA LEU A 164 -4.71 -21.25 12.57
C LEU A 164 -5.78 -21.99 13.40
N VAL A 165 -6.99 -21.44 13.52
CA VAL A 165 -8.13 -22.12 14.15
C VAL A 165 -8.47 -23.41 13.37
N HIS A 166 -8.60 -23.35 12.05
CA HIS A 166 -8.87 -24.51 11.20
C HIS A 166 -7.70 -25.52 11.18
N LEU A 167 -6.45 -25.08 11.29
CA LEU A 167 -5.30 -25.97 11.49
C LEU A 167 -5.34 -26.70 12.85
N THR A 168 -5.99 -26.08 13.84
CA THR A 168 -6.20 -26.67 15.17
C THR A 168 -7.34 -27.66 15.17
N ASP A 169 -8.47 -27.29 14.59
CA ASP A 169 -9.56 -28.21 14.33
C ASP A 169 -10.33 -27.79 13.09
N ASN A 170 -10.25 -28.60 12.04
CA ASN A 170 -10.89 -28.31 10.77
C ASN A 170 -12.33 -28.84 10.70
N THR A 171 -12.80 -29.60 11.68
CA THR A 171 -14.18 -30.10 11.73
C THR A 171 -15.12 -29.09 12.39
N GLY A 172 -14.59 -28.19 13.20
CA GLY A 172 -15.37 -27.24 14.01
C GLY A 172 -15.99 -27.85 15.27
N THR A 173 -15.60 -29.08 15.65
CA THR A 173 -16.18 -29.79 16.79
C THR A 173 -15.52 -29.45 18.13
N GLU A 174 -14.23 -29.08 18.10
CA GLU A 174 -13.40 -28.75 19.26
C GLU A 174 -12.64 -27.44 18.99
N LEU A 175 -13.38 -26.37 18.67
CA LEU A 175 -12.79 -25.07 18.38
C LEU A 175 -12.01 -24.52 19.59
N PRO A 176 -10.77 -24.02 19.38
CA PRO A 176 -10.07 -23.30 20.43
C PRO A 176 -10.84 -22.03 20.84
N PRO A 177 -10.71 -21.56 22.09
CA PRO A 177 -11.32 -20.31 22.52
C PRO A 177 -10.96 -19.15 21.59
N ASP A 178 -11.89 -18.21 21.37
CA ASP A 178 -11.58 -17.01 20.60
C ASP A 178 -10.56 -16.13 21.33
N ARG A 179 -9.49 -15.83 20.62
CA ARG A 179 -8.31 -15.10 21.07
C ARG A 179 -7.79 -14.15 19.99
N PHE A 180 -8.61 -13.86 18.98
CA PHE A 180 -8.25 -12.98 17.88
C PHE A 180 -7.76 -11.60 18.35
N GLN A 181 -8.44 -10.99 19.33
CA GLN A 181 -8.06 -9.67 19.86
C GLN A 181 -6.68 -9.69 20.54
N ALA A 182 -6.34 -10.77 21.24
CA ALA A 182 -5.02 -10.94 21.84
C ALA A 182 -3.94 -11.12 20.77
N PHE A 183 -4.24 -11.86 19.69
CA PHE A 183 -3.36 -11.97 18.53
C PHE A 183 -3.11 -10.62 17.88
N MET A 184 -4.16 -9.85 17.59
CA MET A 184 -4.02 -8.53 16.96
C MET A 184 -3.26 -7.52 17.81
N ARG A 185 -3.34 -7.61 19.14
CA ARG A 185 -2.49 -6.82 20.03
C ARG A 185 -1.02 -7.16 19.85
N MET A 186 -0.67 -8.45 19.87
CA MET A 186 0.72 -8.90 19.67
C MET A 186 1.24 -8.53 18.29
N VAL A 187 0.42 -8.65 17.25
CA VAL A 187 0.72 -8.19 15.89
C VAL A 187 1.07 -6.70 15.87
N ARG A 188 0.24 -5.88 16.51
CA ARG A 188 0.41 -4.43 16.53
C ARG A 188 1.70 -4.00 17.24
N GLU A 189 1.97 -4.61 18.40
CA GLU A 189 3.23 -4.40 19.14
C GLU A 189 4.44 -4.90 18.33
N TRP A 190 4.31 -6.05 17.65
CA TRP A 190 5.35 -6.61 16.80
C TRP A 190 5.70 -5.70 15.63
N HIS A 191 4.70 -5.19 14.89
CA HIS A 191 4.92 -4.25 13.77
C HIS A 191 5.62 -2.99 14.27
N HIS A 192 5.15 -2.42 15.38
CA HIS A 192 5.78 -1.26 16.00
C HIS A 192 7.25 -1.52 16.35
N ILE A 193 7.57 -2.62 17.04
CA ILE A 193 8.97 -2.98 17.37
C ILE A 193 9.81 -3.18 16.11
N LYS A 194 9.27 -3.79 15.05
CA LYS A 194 9.99 -3.99 13.78
C LYS A 194 10.30 -2.66 13.10
N LEU A 195 9.38 -1.69 13.12
CA LEU A 195 9.62 -0.34 12.64
C LEU A 195 10.70 0.37 13.46
N LEU A 196 10.65 0.27 14.80
CA LEU A 196 11.72 0.81 15.66
C LEU A 196 13.09 0.24 15.30
N LYS A 197 13.18 -1.08 15.10
CA LYS A 197 14.43 -1.75 14.69
C LYS A 197 14.99 -1.24 13.36
N ARG A 198 14.15 -0.71 12.46
CA ARG A 198 14.61 -0.16 11.16
C ARG A 198 15.25 1.23 11.29
N LYS A 199 14.88 2.03 12.29
CA LYS A 199 15.51 3.34 12.59
C LYS A 199 16.82 3.18 13.37
N LEU A 200 16.93 2.11 14.13
CA LEU A 200 18.06 1.83 15.01
C LEU A 200 19.32 1.45 14.20
N ASP A 201 20.03 2.47 13.70
CA ASP A 201 21.50 2.51 13.63
C ASP A 201 22.14 2.42 15.04
N ARG A 202 21.29 2.58 16.05
CA ARG A 202 21.55 2.65 17.49
C ARG A 202 21.11 1.39 18.22
N SER A 203 21.80 1.00 19.27
CA SER A 203 21.47 -0.19 20.06
C SER A 203 20.13 0.01 20.77
N PRO A 204 19.31 -1.03 21.05
CA PRO A 204 18.19 -0.94 22.00
C PRO A 204 18.59 -0.36 23.38
N GLN A 205 19.89 -0.34 23.70
CA GLN A 205 20.47 0.32 24.87
C GLN A 205 20.31 1.85 24.84
N ASP A 206 20.14 2.48 23.67
CA ASP A 206 19.93 3.92 23.52
C ASP A 206 18.50 4.36 23.88
N LEU A 207 17.59 3.40 24.11
CA LEU A 207 16.27 3.63 24.69
C LEU A 207 16.27 3.42 26.22
N LYS A 208 17.40 3.06 26.83
CA LYS A 208 17.52 2.81 28.27
C LYS A 208 17.38 4.13 29.03
N GLY A 209 16.28 4.29 29.77
CA GLY A 209 15.94 5.53 30.47
C GLY A 209 14.75 6.29 29.88
N SER A 210 14.24 5.87 28.72
CA SER A 210 12.95 6.35 28.19
C SER A 210 11.85 6.04 29.20
N LYS A 211 11.00 7.02 29.53
CA LYS A 211 9.84 6.76 30.38
C LYS A 211 8.85 5.86 29.61
N PRO A 212 8.29 4.81 30.23
CA PRO A 212 7.21 4.03 29.63
C PRO A 212 6.09 4.95 29.14
N GLY A 213 5.74 4.88 27.84
CA GLY A 213 4.73 5.73 27.21
C GLY A 213 5.25 7.02 26.58
N GLU A 214 6.48 7.45 26.86
CA GLU A 214 7.17 8.53 26.15
C GLU A 214 8.21 7.90 25.22
N LEU A 215 7.81 7.62 23.97
CA LEU A 215 8.79 7.27 22.95
C LEU A 215 9.52 8.55 22.53
N PRO A 216 10.84 8.68 22.72
CA PRO A 216 11.61 9.84 22.28
C PRO A 216 11.86 9.74 20.76
N ILE A 217 10.79 9.62 19.99
CA ILE A 217 10.85 9.51 18.54
C ILE A 217 10.33 10.83 17.99
N PRO A 218 11.24 11.73 17.56
CA PRO A 218 10.82 12.95 16.89
C PRO A 218 9.96 12.60 15.68
N ALA A 219 9.08 13.53 15.31
CA ALA A 219 8.20 13.39 14.15
C ALA A 219 8.99 12.93 12.92
N SER A 220 8.39 12.03 12.16
CA SER A 220 8.87 11.54 10.86
C SER A 220 10.21 10.80 10.84
N THR A 221 10.78 10.47 12.00
CA THR A 221 12.10 9.82 12.08
C THR A 221 12.10 8.32 11.82
N LEU A 222 10.94 7.68 11.73
CA LEU A 222 10.79 6.25 11.40
C LEU A 222 10.59 6.00 9.89
N ALA A 223 10.41 7.04 9.09
CA ALA A 223 10.25 6.90 7.65
C ALA A 223 11.56 6.44 6.99
N VAL A 224 11.50 5.34 6.24
CA VAL A 224 12.60 4.89 5.36
C VAL A 224 12.68 5.87 4.20
N LYS A 225 13.73 6.71 4.18
CA LYS A 225 13.93 7.73 3.15
C LYS A 225 14.36 7.09 1.82
N CYS A 226 13.98 7.72 0.71
CA CYS A 226 14.51 7.37 -0.61
C CYS A 226 16.01 7.72 -0.68
N PRO A 227 16.93 6.75 -0.87
CA PRO A 227 18.37 7.03 -0.89
C PRO A 227 18.82 7.85 -2.10
N ALA A 228 18.03 7.82 -3.19
CA ALA A 228 18.34 8.51 -4.44
C ALA A 228 17.69 9.91 -4.55
N CYS A 229 16.91 10.33 -3.54
CA CYS A 229 16.48 11.73 -3.45
C CYS A 229 17.61 12.60 -2.92
N PRO A 230 17.71 13.87 -3.33
CA PRO A 230 18.66 14.82 -2.75
C PRO A 230 18.26 15.18 -1.32
N TRP A 231 19.14 14.87 -0.36
CA TRP A 231 18.96 15.16 1.05
C TRP A 231 20.15 15.98 1.56
N PRO A 232 19.99 17.32 1.70
CA PRO A 232 21.03 18.17 2.28
C PRO A 232 21.50 17.64 3.64
N GLY A 233 22.83 17.59 3.84
CA GLY A 233 23.46 17.06 5.05
C GLY A 233 23.43 15.53 5.19
N ILE A 234 22.99 14.79 4.16
CA ILE A 234 22.99 13.32 4.17
C ILE A 234 23.74 12.76 2.96
N ASN A 235 23.36 13.13 1.73
CA ASN A 235 23.91 12.55 0.51
C ASN A 235 24.21 13.59 -0.59
N LEU A 236 24.33 14.85 -0.19
CA LEU A 236 24.84 15.94 -1.02
C LEU A 236 26.18 16.41 -0.45
N ASP A 237 27.09 16.85 -1.33
CA ASP A 237 28.38 17.43 -0.95
C ASP A 237 28.18 18.72 -0.14
N GLU A 238 29.15 19.16 0.68
CA GLU A 238 28.95 20.31 1.59
C GLU A 238 28.73 21.64 0.85
N ASP A 239 29.31 21.79 -0.33
CA ASP A 239 29.28 22.97 -1.19
C ASP A 239 28.26 22.86 -2.34
N TRP A 240 27.33 21.90 -2.29
CA TRP A 240 26.33 21.68 -3.34
C TRP A 240 25.49 22.93 -3.69
N GLU A 241 25.30 23.84 -2.72
CA GLU A 241 24.56 25.10 -2.93
C GLU A 241 25.33 26.12 -3.79
N GLN A 242 26.64 25.94 -3.96
CA GLN A 242 27.50 26.82 -4.76
C GLN A 242 27.56 26.43 -6.24
N ASP A 243 27.10 25.22 -6.61
CA ASP A 243 27.00 24.80 -8.01
C ASP A 243 25.83 25.55 -8.69
N THR A 244 26.15 26.70 -9.27
CA THR A 244 25.23 27.51 -10.07
C THR A 244 25.22 27.14 -11.54
N GLU A 245 26.16 26.30 -11.99
CA GLU A 245 26.24 25.88 -13.40
C GLU A 245 25.17 24.85 -13.71
N ASP A 246 25.00 23.85 -12.84
CA ASP A 246 24.05 22.75 -13.02
C ASP A 246 23.14 22.53 -11.79
N PRO A 247 22.38 23.54 -11.35
CA PRO A 247 21.53 23.43 -10.15
C PRO A 247 20.45 22.34 -10.29
N TRP A 248 20.18 21.89 -11.53
CA TRP A 248 19.24 20.82 -11.83
C TRP A 248 19.68 19.45 -11.31
N LYS A 249 20.99 19.20 -11.11
CA LYS A 249 21.53 17.94 -10.54
C LYS A 249 20.92 17.63 -9.18
N TYR A 250 20.62 18.67 -8.41
CA TYR A 250 20.11 18.57 -7.05
C TYR A 250 18.58 18.67 -6.97
N THR A 251 17.85 18.58 -8.09
CA THR A 251 16.40 18.79 -8.09
C THR A 251 15.65 17.71 -7.30
N LEU A 252 14.77 18.13 -6.39
CA LEU A 252 13.81 17.23 -5.75
C LEU A 252 12.54 17.12 -6.59
N TYR A 253 12.13 15.89 -6.92
CA TYR A 253 10.89 15.61 -7.64
C TYR A 253 9.85 15.03 -6.69
N VAL A 254 8.75 15.75 -6.51
CA VAL A 254 7.61 15.32 -5.70
C VAL A 254 6.35 15.15 -6.56
N ALA A 255 5.55 14.14 -6.26
CA ALA A 255 4.28 13.89 -6.92
C ALA A 255 3.16 13.81 -5.88
N ILE A 256 2.09 14.57 -6.09
CA ILE A 256 0.93 14.68 -5.21
C ILE A 256 -0.21 13.90 -5.84
N ASP A 257 -0.90 13.12 -5.04
CA ASP A 257 -2.16 12.49 -5.43
C ASP A 257 -2.98 12.04 -4.21
N ALA A 258 -4.26 11.73 -4.41
CA ALA A 258 -5.09 11.11 -3.39
C ALA A 258 -5.86 9.88 -3.86
N ASN A 259 -6.12 9.00 -2.89
CA ASN A 259 -6.73 7.71 -3.10
C ASN A 259 -7.96 7.53 -2.22
N PHE A 260 -9.12 7.38 -2.86
CA PHE A 260 -10.43 7.23 -2.22
C PHE A 260 -10.89 5.78 -2.04
N ARG A 261 -10.01 4.79 -2.28
CA ARG A 261 -10.30 3.37 -2.00
C ARG A 261 -9.99 3.00 -0.55
N LEU A 262 -9.02 3.66 0.06
CA LEU A 262 -8.53 3.38 1.42
C LEU A 262 -9.43 4.02 2.50
N VAL A 263 -10.74 3.79 2.42
CA VAL A 263 -11.74 4.37 3.34
C VAL A 263 -11.74 3.68 4.70
N ARG A 264 -12.31 4.33 5.72
CA ARG A 264 -12.53 3.75 7.06
C ARG A 264 -13.90 4.09 7.61
N LEU A 265 -14.57 3.11 8.21
CA LEU A 265 -15.87 3.27 8.88
C LEU A 265 -15.72 3.87 10.28
N VAL A 266 -16.80 4.47 10.80
CA VAL A 266 -16.89 4.93 12.20
C VAL A 266 -17.09 3.73 13.14
N VAL A 267 -16.01 2.98 13.41
CA VAL A 267 -16.04 1.76 14.24
C VAL A 267 -15.46 1.94 15.66
N SER A 268 -14.62 2.97 15.87
CA SER A 268 -13.94 3.23 17.14
C SER A 268 -13.44 4.69 17.20
N ASN A 269 -12.73 5.06 18.27
CA ASN A 269 -12.12 6.37 18.49
C ASN A 269 -10.68 6.24 19.02
N SER A 270 -9.92 7.33 18.96
CA SER A 270 -8.49 7.35 19.33
C SER A 270 -8.22 7.09 20.80
N ASN A 271 -9.22 7.22 21.69
CA ASN A 271 -9.06 6.87 23.11
C ASN A 271 -9.10 5.35 23.32
N ARG A 272 -9.92 4.63 22.54
CA ARG A 272 -10.03 3.16 22.61
C ARG A 272 -8.97 2.45 21.76
N ASP A 273 -8.55 3.06 20.66
CA ASP A 273 -7.53 2.53 19.75
C ASP A 273 -6.54 3.65 19.37
N PRO A 274 -5.63 4.05 20.28
CA PRO A 274 -4.63 5.10 20.02
C PRO A 274 -3.52 4.56 19.15
N SER A 275 -3.04 5.29 18.14
CA SER A 275 -1.88 4.93 17.31
C SER A 275 -0.59 4.83 18.14
N LEU A 276 0.28 3.86 17.81
CA LEU A 276 1.60 3.71 18.44
C LEU A 276 2.67 4.59 17.76
N LEU A 277 2.36 5.18 16.60
CA LEU A 277 3.30 5.96 15.79
C LEU A 277 2.90 7.44 15.66
N ASN A 278 1.61 7.73 15.47
CA ASN A 278 0.99 9.03 15.16
C ASN A 278 1.97 10.18 14.86
N GLY A 279 2.41 10.30 13.60
CA GLY A 279 3.33 11.36 13.18
C GLY A 279 4.81 10.97 13.17
N ALA A 280 5.19 9.81 13.70
CA ALA A 280 6.60 9.37 13.74
C ALA A 280 7.09 8.75 12.42
N GLY A 281 6.19 8.32 11.53
CA GLY A 281 6.50 7.64 10.27
C GLY A 281 6.30 8.50 9.02
N PHE A 282 5.56 7.96 8.07
CA PHE A 282 5.18 8.61 6.82
C PHE A 282 3.94 9.47 6.99
N ILE A 283 3.01 9.04 7.84
CA ILE A 283 1.77 9.76 8.10
C ILE A 283 2.03 10.94 9.04
N VAL A 284 1.54 12.13 8.68
CA VAL A 284 1.59 13.33 9.53
C VAL A 284 0.81 13.13 10.82
N ARG A 285 1.19 13.85 11.88
CA ARG A 285 0.43 13.83 13.14
C ARG A 285 -1.00 14.33 12.90
N GLN A 286 -1.98 13.46 13.15
CA GLN A 286 -3.36 13.72 12.73
C GLN A 286 -4.00 14.87 13.52
N ASP A 287 -3.63 15.05 14.78
CA ASP A 287 -4.17 16.15 15.59
C ASP A 287 -3.76 17.53 15.06
N ASP A 288 -2.53 17.66 14.53
CA ASP A 288 -2.06 18.92 13.94
C ASP A 288 -2.72 19.18 12.59
N PHE A 289 -2.85 18.13 11.78
CA PHE A 289 -3.57 18.20 10.52
C PHE A 289 -5.02 18.64 10.72
N CYS A 290 -5.74 18.01 11.64
CA CYS A 290 -7.13 18.37 11.95
C CYS A 290 -7.26 19.81 12.47
N LYS A 291 -6.33 20.26 13.34
CA LYS A 291 -6.30 21.66 13.81
C LYS A 291 -6.09 22.64 12.65
N HIS A 292 -5.16 22.35 11.75
CA HIS A 292 -4.91 23.17 10.58
C HIS A 292 -6.14 23.26 9.67
N VAL A 293 -6.75 22.13 9.33
CA VAL A 293 -7.95 22.09 8.48
C VAL A 293 -9.10 22.87 9.14
N ALA A 294 -9.31 22.71 10.45
CA ALA A 294 -10.35 23.44 11.18
C ALA A 294 -10.11 24.96 11.19
N GLU A 295 -8.85 25.39 11.33
CA GLU A 295 -8.49 26.80 11.42
C GLU A 295 -8.56 27.51 10.05
N TYR A 296 -8.00 26.88 9.02
CA TYR A 296 -7.78 27.52 7.71
C TYR A 296 -8.80 27.11 6.65
N GLY A 297 -9.47 25.97 6.80
CA GLY A 297 -10.38 25.44 5.77
C GLY A 297 -11.50 26.42 5.40
N LYS A 298 -12.02 27.18 6.37
CA LYS A 298 -13.05 28.22 6.12
C LYS A 298 -12.50 29.53 5.54
N ARG A 299 -11.17 29.72 5.59
CA ARG A 299 -10.49 30.95 5.11
C ARG A 299 -10.08 30.84 3.65
N ILE A 300 -10.11 29.64 3.09
CA ILE A 300 -9.72 29.37 1.70
C ILE A 300 -11.00 29.27 0.87
N PRO A 301 -11.28 30.25 -0.01
CA PRO A 301 -12.45 30.20 -0.86
C PRO A 301 -12.32 29.07 -1.88
N TYR A 302 -13.47 28.54 -2.30
CA TYR A 302 -13.51 27.62 -3.43
C TYR A 302 -13.06 28.33 -4.71
N ASP A 303 -12.13 27.71 -5.44
CA ASP A 303 -11.62 28.23 -6.71
C ASP A 303 -12.12 27.33 -7.86
N PRO A 304 -13.02 27.82 -8.72
CA PRO A 304 -13.51 27.02 -9.84
C PRO A 304 -12.41 26.78 -10.88
N SER A 305 -12.39 25.58 -11.45
CA SER A 305 -11.45 25.21 -12.51
C SER A 305 -11.74 26.00 -13.79
N ASP A 306 -10.69 26.60 -14.36
CA ASP A 306 -10.67 27.16 -15.72
C ASP A 306 -10.22 26.14 -16.79
N CYS A 307 -9.84 24.93 -16.36
CA CYS A 307 -9.58 23.77 -17.22
C CYS A 307 -10.87 22.92 -17.37
N ARG A 308 -11.22 22.49 -18.60
CA ARG A 308 -12.42 21.67 -18.89
C ARG A 308 -12.44 20.33 -18.14
N ASP A 309 -13.66 19.86 -17.85
CA ASP A 309 -14.06 18.49 -17.46
C ASP A 309 -13.39 17.79 -16.26
N HIS A 310 -13.25 18.50 -15.14
CA HIS A 310 -13.09 17.84 -13.82
C HIS A 310 -14.43 17.58 -13.10
N GLU A 311 -15.59 17.67 -13.77
CA GLU A 311 -16.87 17.31 -13.14
C GLU A 311 -16.90 15.85 -12.66
N ALA A 312 -16.26 14.93 -13.39
CA ALA A 312 -16.17 13.52 -13.00
C ALA A 312 -15.36 13.30 -11.70
N VAL A 313 -14.23 14.02 -11.53
CA VAL A 313 -13.42 14.00 -10.29
C VAL A 313 -14.21 14.63 -9.15
N LYS A 314 -14.88 15.76 -9.39
CA LYS A 314 -15.72 16.44 -8.39
C LYS A 314 -16.89 15.57 -7.92
N LEU A 315 -17.61 14.92 -8.83
CA LEU A 315 -18.74 14.01 -8.52
C LEU A 315 -18.30 12.76 -7.76
N ALA A 316 -17.09 12.24 -8.04
CA ALA A 316 -16.51 11.13 -7.29
C ALA A 316 -16.12 11.54 -5.86
N THR A 317 -15.63 12.77 -5.66
CA THR A 317 -15.29 13.31 -4.32
C THR A 317 -16.48 13.77 -3.49
N THR A 318 -17.62 14.15 -4.10
CA THR A 318 -18.81 14.65 -3.37
C THR A 318 -19.84 13.59 -3.01
N LYS A 319 -19.86 12.42 -3.67
CA LYS A 319 -20.85 11.36 -3.41
C LYS A 319 -20.23 10.18 -2.66
N ARG A 320 -20.21 10.22 -1.32
CA ARG A 320 -20.35 9.11 -0.32
C ARG A 320 -19.78 9.54 1.04
N GLY A 321 -20.26 9.09 2.19
CA GLY A 321 -21.42 8.27 2.56
C GLY A 321 -21.55 8.32 4.09
N VAL A 322 -22.78 8.44 4.60
CA VAL A 322 -23.08 8.41 6.05
C VAL A 322 -22.38 7.20 6.69
N GLY A 323 -21.58 7.43 7.74
CA GLY A 323 -20.88 6.36 8.47
C GLY A 323 -19.39 6.14 8.15
N LEU A 324 -18.77 6.99 7.31
CA LEU A 324 -17.31 6.99 7.10
C LEU A 324 -16.59 7.97 8.04
N ALA A 325 -15.49 7.53 8.62
CA ALA A 325 -14.58 8.35 9.42
C ALA A 325 -13.37 8.85 8.60
N THR A 326 -13.08 8.19 7.47
CA THR A 326 -12.01 8.52 6.52
C THR A 326 -12.56 8.35 5.12
N SER A 327 -12.44 9.38 4.29
CA SER A 327 -12.85 9.38 2.87
C SER A 327 -11.73 8.95 1.92
N GLY A 328 -10.47 9.05 2.33
CA GLY A 328 -9.33 8.62 1.54
C GLY A 328 -7.99 8.93 2.19
N VAL A 329 -6.93 8.83 1.40
CA VAL A 329 -5.55 9.11 1.81
C VAL A 329 -4.90 9.97 0.73
N ALA A 330 -4.21 11.05 1.11
CA ALA A 330 -3.38 11.83 0.20
C ALA A 330 -1.90 11.62 0.48
N THR A 331 -1.06 11.80 -0.53
CA THR A 331 0.39 11.58 -0.43
C THR A 331 1.21 12.60 -1.22
N VAL A 332 2.48 12.73 -0.84
CA VAL A 332 3.54 13.46 -1.56
C VAL A 332 4.74 12.52 -1.75
N ASP A 333 4.75 11.82 -2.88
CA ASP A 333 5.74 10.79 -3.18
C ASP A 333 6.98 11.38 -3.87
N CYS A 334 8.10 10.67 -3.82
CA CYS A 334 9.18 10.87 -4.76
C CYS A 334 8.71 10.44 -6.16
N ALA A 335 8.64 11.38 -7.10
CA ALA A 335 8.13 11.13 -8.44
C ALA A 335 9.00 10.17 -9.28
N ARG A 336 10.29 10.03 -8.94
CA ARG A 336 11.26 9.23 -9.72
C ARG A 336 11.45 7.80 -9.22
N HIS A 337 11.30 7.57 -7.92
CA HIS A 337 11.67 6.31 -7.28
C HIS A 337 10.50 5.63 -6.56
N ASP A 338 9.29 6.18 -6.69
CA ASP A 338 8.06 5.72 -6.06
C ASP A 338 8.19 5.53 -4.54
N CYS A 339 8.93 6.38 -3.85
CA CYS A 339 9.11 6.29 -2.40
C CYS A 339 8.32 7.38 -1.70
N LYS A 340 7.63 7.05 -0.61
CA LYS A 340 6.95 8.05 0.23
C LYS A 340 7.94 8.76 1.14
N GLY A 341 7.82 10.09 1.26
CA GLY A 341 8.68 10.87 2.15
C GLY A 341 8.29 10.77 3.63
N PRO A 342 9.14 11.24 4.55
CA PRO A 342 8.73 11.57 5.92
C PRO A 342 7.62 12.64 5.88
N SER A 343 6.62 12.52 6.77
CA SER A 343 5.46 13.43 6.83
C SER A 343 4.78 13.70 5.49
N ALA A 344 4.74 12.68 4.64
CA ALA A 344 4.28 12.81 3.27
C ALA A 344 2.95 12.12 3.00
N VAL A 345 2.26 11.63 4.04
CA VAL A 345 0.94 10.98 3.94
C VAL A 345 -0.02 11.65 4.92
N THR A 346 -1.27 11.87 4.52
CA THR A 346 -2.35 12.29 5.43
C THR A 346 -3.64 11.54 5.19
N ILE A 347 -4.46 11.46 6.23
CA ILE A 347 -5.76 10.79 6.18
C ILE A 347 -6.82 11.85 5.92
N LEU A 348 -7.55 11.70 4.82
CA LEU A 348 -8.58 12.65 4.42
C LEU A 348 -9.88 12.33 5.15
N ASP A 349 -10.41 13.30 5.87
CA ASP A 349 -11.79 13.32 6.37
C ASP A 349 -12.75 13.72 5.25
N HIS A 350 -12.36 14.67 4.38
CA HIS A 350 -13.18 15.13 3.25
C HIS A 350 -12.34 15.55 2.03
N GLY A 351 -12.38 14.74 0.97
CA GLY A 351 -11.93 15.10 -0.38
C GLY A 351 -10.49 15.65 -0.47
N GLU A 352 -10.18 16.26 -1.62
CA GLU A 352 -8.89 16.94 -1.89
C GLU A 352 -9.01 18.46 -1.76
N GLU A 353 -9.77 18.97 -0.78
CA GLU A 353 -9.82 20.43 -0.59
C GLU A 353 -8.40 21.01 -0.41
N GLN A 354 -8.15 22.17 -1.02
CA GLN A 354 -6.81 22.73 -1.15
C GLN A 354 -6.07 22.82 0.20
N VAL A 355 -6.75 23.19 1.29
CA VAL A 355 -6.17 23.25 2.66
C VAL A 355 -5.50 21.92 3.08
N ARG A 356 -6.03 20.77 2.65
CA ARG A 356 -5.50 19.45 3.02
C ARG A 356 -4.25 19.12 2.22
N ILE A 357 -4.28 19.40 0.93
CA ILE A 357 -3.15 19.18 0.02
C ILE A 357 -2.02 20.17 0.31
N ASP A 358 -2.35 21.40 0.65
CA ASP A 358 -1.38 22.40 1.10
C ASP A 358 -0.65 21.91 2.36
N TYR A 359 -1.37 21.38 3.36
CA TYR A 359 -0.76 20.92 4.61
C TYR A 359 0.28 19.83 4.37
N ILE A 360 -0.09 18.79 3.63
CA ILE A 360 0.78 17.64 3.38
C ILE A 360 1.98 18.02 2.49
N PHE A 361 1.77 18.90 1.50
CA PHE A 361 2.83 19.46 0.69
C PHE A 361 3.82 20.26 1.56
N CYS A 362 3.31 21.20 2.36
CA CYS A 362 4.12 22.00 3.27
C CYS A 362 4.89 21.10 4.26
N ALA A 363 4.22 20.14 4.89
CA ALA A 363 4.85 19.19 5.82
C ALA A 363 6.01 18.43 5.17
N ARG A 364 5.89 18.02 3.90
CA ARG A 364 6.98 17.34 3.18
C ARG A 364 8.16 18.28 2.91
N VAL A 365 7.92 19.53 2.50
CA VAL A 365 8.98 20.49 2.14
C VAL A 365 9.61 21.19 3.36
N GLN A 366 9.03 21.05 4.55
CA GLN A 366 9.67 21.44 5.82
C GLN A 366 10.87 20.55 6.19
N HIS A 367 10.99 19.36 5.61
CA HIS A 367 12.20 18.56 5.73
C HIS A 367 13.35 19.16 4.89
N PRO A 368 14.63 18.85 5.20
CA PRO A 368 15.75 19.29 4.37
C PRO A 368 15.51 18.94 2.91
N THR A 369 15.52 19.96 2.06
CA THR A 369 15.26 19.88 0.64
C THR A 369 16.25 20.77 -0.10
N PRO A 370 16.63 20.41 -1.33
CA PRO A 370 17.38 21.30 -2.20
C PRO A 370 16.57 22.56 -2.52
N ARG A 371 17.23 23.56 -3.12
CA ARG A 371 16.55 24.78 -3.58
C ARG A 371 15.48 24.46 -4.63
N ARG A 372 15.87 23.77 -5.71
CA ARG A 372 14.98 23.50 -6.85
C ARG A 372 14.05 22.31 -6.59
N ILE A 373 12.74 22.52 -6.74
CA ILE A 373 11.71 21.49 -6.53
C ILE A 373 10.79 21.39 -7.76
N VAL A 374 10.60 20.18 -8.29
CA VAL A 374 9.60 19.89 -9.33
C VAL A 374 8.42 19.18 -8.68
N VAL A 375 7.22 19.75 -8.84
CA VAL A 375 5.97 19.25 -8.26
C VAL A 375 5.08 18.73 -9.38
N SER A 376 4.70 17.46 -9.30
CA SER A 376 3.71 16.83 -10.17
C SER A 376 2.38 16.71 -9.45
N TYR A 377 1.28 17.13 -10.07
CA TYR A 377 -0.07 16.92 -9.53
C TYR A 377 -1.10 17.02 -10.65
N ASN A 378 -2.12 16.16 -10.61
CA ASN A 378 -3.19 16.10 -11.61
C ASN A 378 -3.86 17.46 -11.83
N ILE A 379 -4.07 18.25 -10.77
CA ILE A 379 -4.69 19.57 -10.88
C ILE A 379 -3.70 20.71 -10.64
N ASN A 380 -2.41 20.53 -10.95
CA ASN A 380 -1.40 21.59 -10.76
C ASN A 380 -1.76 22.88 -11.50
N CYS A 381 -2.45 22.79 -12.64
CA CYS A 381 -2.96 23.95 -13.37
C CYS A 381 -4.01 24.79 -12.62
N GLN A 382 -4.53 24.27 -11.51
CA GLN A 382 -5.48 24.95 -10.63
C GLN A 382 -4.84 25.19 -9.25
N TRP A 383 -4.31 24.14 -8.63
CA TRP A 383 -3.80 24.18 -7.26
C TRP A 383 -2.63 25.16 -7.07
N SER A 384 -1.68 25.19 -8.01
CA SER A 384 -0.45 25.98 -7.90
C SER A 384 -0.67 27.49 -8.00
N LYS A 385 -1.71 27.94 -8.72
CA LYS A 385 -1.96 29.36 -9.03
C LYS A 385 -2.03 30.24 -7.78
N LYS A 386 -2.75 29.78 -6.76
CA LYS A 386 -2.95 30.51 -5.49
C LYS A 386 -2.23 29.88 -4.32
N LEU A 387 -1.34 28.92 -4.56
CA LEU A 387 -0.65 28.20 -3.49
C LEU A 387 0.08 29.15 -2.53
N TRP A 388 0.81 30.13 -3.06
CA TRP A 388 1.59 31.07 -2.25
C TRP A 388 0.74 32.09 -1.51
N GLU A 389 -0.41 32.49 -2.08
CA GLU A 389 -1.41 33.29 -1.36
C GLU A 389 -1.96 32.53 -0.16
N ARG A 390 -2.23 31.22 -0.33
CA ARG A 390 -2.67 30.34 0.77
C ARG A 390 -1.57 30.10 1.80
N ILE A 391 -0.33 29.84 1.37
CA ILE A 391 0.82 29.67 2.28
C ILE A 391 1.09 30.94 3.08
N ALA A 392 0.84 32.12 2.52
CA ALA A 392 1.06 33.40 3.22
C ALA A 392 0.23 33.53 4.51
N ILE A 393 -0.98 32.95 4.55
CA ILE A 393 -1.87 33.00 5.72
C ILE A 393 -1.58 31.90 6.77
N TYR A 394 -0.76 30.89 6.43
CA TYR A 394 -0.37 29.81 7.33
C TYR A 394 0.70 30.24 8.34
N PRO A 395 0.87 29.51 9.46
CA PRO A 395 1.88 29.85 10.45
C PRO A 395 3.30 29.70 9.88
N PRO A 396 4.30 30.44 10.42
CA PRO A 396 5.68 30.36 9.96
C PRO A 396 6.26 28.94 9.91
N SER A 397 5.85 28.07 10.84
CA SER A 397 6.26 26.66 10.89
C SER A 397 5.82 25.80 9.69
N MET A 398 4.95 26.34 8.82
CA MET A 398 4.51 25.67 7.59
C MET A 398 5.03 26.35 6.32
N LYS A 399 5.63 27.54 6.42
CA LYS A 399 6.14 28.27 5.25
C LYS A 399 7.43 27.60 4.75
N PRO A 400 7.48 27.14 3.47
CA PRO A 400 8.71 26.60 2.91
C PRO A 400 9.85 27.62 2.98
N SER A 401 11.09 27.15 3.11
CA SER A 401 12.27 28.03 3.04
C SER A 401 12.54 28.53 1.62
N GLN A 402 12.04 27.82 0.61
CA GLN A 402 12.14 28.16 -0.80
C GLN A 402 11.20 29.31 -1.18
N SER A 403 11.59 30.04 -2.21
CA SER A 403 10.78 31.05 -2.87
C SER A 403 9.86 30.44 -3.94
N PRO A 404 8.78 31.13 -4.36
CA PRO A 404 7.91 30.66 -5.44
C PRO A 404 8.63 30.28 -6.74
N SER A 405 9.70 31.01 -7.09
CA SER A 405 10.50 30.77 -8.31
C SER A 405 11.34 29.50 -8.26
N ASP A 406 11.53 28.91 -7.09
CA ASP A 406 12.30 27.66 -6.96
C ASP A 406 11.47 26.41 -7.33
N PHE A 407 10.16 26.58 -7.54
CA PHE A 407 9.22 25.50 -7.85
C PHE A 407 8.83 25.47 -9.32
N VAL A 408 8.82 24.26 -9.89
CA VAL A 408 8.26 24.00 -11.22
C VAL A 408 7.09 23.04 -11.09
N TYR A 409 5.91 23.47 -11.56
CA TYR A 409 4.66 22.72 -11.45
C TYR A 409 4.36 22.03 -12.77
N LEU A 410 4.14 20.73 -12.74
CA LEU A 410 3.86 19.89 -13.91
C LEU A 410 2.66 18.98 -13.64
N ILE A 411 2.04 18.48 -14.71
CA ILE A 411 0.97 17.49 -14.62
C ILE A 411 1.56 16.15 -15.09
N PRO A 412 1.25 15.03 -14.39
CA PRO A 412 1.74 13.72 -14.81
C PRO A 412 1.44 13.41 -16.28
N LYS A 413 2.34 12.71 -16.95
CA LYS A 413 2.29 12.48 -18.41
C LYS A 413 0.98 11.81 -18.85
N PHE A 414 0.43 10.88 -18.06
CA PHE A 414 -0.82 10.19 -18.39
C PHE A 414 -2.05 11.09 -18.22
N HIS A 415 -2.01 11.99 -17.23
CA HIS A 415 -3.12 12.88 -16.91
C HIS A 415 -3.16 14.13 -17.79
N LEU A 416 -2.00 14.63 -18.24
CA LEU A 416 -1.90 15.87 -19.03
C LEU A 416 -2.83 15.93 -20.25
N PRO A 417 -3.03 14.87 -21.06
CA PRO A 417 -3.94 14.89 -22.21
C PRO A 417 -5.41 15.18 -21.88
N ALA A 418 -5.83 15.01 -20.62
CA ALA A 418 -7.19 15.33 -20.17
C ALA A 418 -7.38 16.84 -19.90
N HIS A 419 -6.32 17.64 -19.97
CA HIS A 419 -6.38 19.08 -19.74
C HIS A 419 -6.60 19.88 -21.03
N ILE A 420 -6.87 21.18 -20.88
CA ILE A 420 -6.97 22.10 -22.02
C ILE A 420 -5.60 22.29 -22.70
N LEU A 421 -5.60 22.65 -23.98
CA LEU A 421 -4.37 22.77 -24.79
C LEU A 421 -3.29 23.67 -24.19
N SER A 422 -3.66 24.78 -23.54
CA SER A 422 -2.68 25.66 -22.88
C SER A 422 -1.92 24.95 -21.75
N CYS A 423 -2.53 23.94 -21.11
CA CYS A 423 -1.85 23.13 -20.10
C CYS A 423 -0.78 22.21 -20.72
N HIS A 424 -1.00 21.72 -21.95
CA HIS A 424 -0.08 20.81 -22.64
C HIS A 424 1.27 21.44 -22.97
N ALA A 425 1.36 22.77 -22.98
CA ALA A 425 2.63 23.46 -23.10
C ALA A 425 3.19 23.83 -21.72
N LYS A 426 2.37 24.44 -20.86
CA LYS A 426 2.82 25.00 -19.58
C LYS A 426 3.18 23.97 -18.50
N TYR A 427 2.49 22.84 -18.43
CA TYR A 427 2.65 21.86 -17.35
C TYR A 427 3.23 20.52 -17.85
N SER A 428 3.91 20.51 -18.99
CA SER A 428 4.40 19.29 -19.63
C SER A 428 5.82 18.93 -19.19
N PHE A 429 6.02 17.69 -18.73
CA PHE A 429 7.36 17.13 -18.53
C PHE A 429 8.20 17.14 -19.80
N TYR A 430 7.62 16.85 -20.97
CA TYR A 430 8.34 16.79 -22.24
C TYR A 430 8.91 18.13 -22.72
N LYS A 431 8.33 19.24 -22.24
CA LYS A 431 8.70 20.61 -22.66
C LYS A 431 9.39 21.39 -21.54
N THR A 432 9.76 20.72 -20.45
CA THR A 432 10.40 21.35 -19.31
C THR A 432 11.87 20.95 -19.26
N PRO A 433 12.81 21.92 -19.29
CA PRO A 433 14.22 21.63 -19.19
C PRO A 433 14.61 20.89 -17.91
N TYR A 434 15.61 20.02 -18.04
CA TYR A 434 16.29 19.36 -16.92
C TYR A 434 15.42 18.45 -16.03
N VAL A 435 14.29 17.94 -16.54
CA VAL A 435 13.46 16.97 -15.80
C VAL A 435 13.68 15.52 -16.21
N GLY A 436 14.36 15.28 -17.34
CA GLY A 436 14.61 13.95 -17.90
C GLY A 436 13.32 13.18 -18.21
N GLU A 437 13.38 11.85 -18.23
CA GLU A 437 12.22 10.98 -18.49
C GLU A 437 11.30 10.76 -17.27
N THR A 438 11.14 11.78 -16.42
CA THR A 438 10.23 11.69 -15.27
C THR A 438 8.78 11.70 -15.76
N ASP A 439 7.94 10.77 -15.28
CA ASP A 439 6.53 10.66 -15.70
C ASP A 439 5.53 11.34 -14.74
N GLY A 440 5.88 11.46 -13.46
CA GLY A 440 5.00 12.02 -12.44
C GLY A 440 3.94 11.04 -11.88
N GLU A 441 3.97 9.77 -12.27
CA GLU A 441 2.93 8.74 -12.00
C GLU A 441 3.23 7.87 -10.75
N ALA A 442 4.24 8.24 -9.97
CA ALA A 442 4.68 7.48 -8.80
C ALA A 442 3.57 7.17 -7.78
N PRO A 443 2.67 8.12 -7.42
CA PRO A 443 1.60 7.84 -6.46
C PRO A 443 0.68 6.70 -6.92
N GLU A 444 0.30 6.65 -8.20
CA GLU A 444 -0.59 5.63 -8.76
C GLU A 444 0.01 4.22 -8.66
N ARG A 445 1.31 4.09 -8.93
CA ARG A 445 2.05 2.84 -8.71
C ARG A 445 2.04 2.45 -7.22
N GLY A 446 2.21 3.41 -6.32
CA GLY A 446 2.08 3.21 -4.88
C GLY A 446 0.68 2.74 -4.46
N TRP A 447 -0.37 3.33 -5.05
CA TRP A 447 -1.77 2.96 -4.79
C TRP A 447 -2.09 1.55 -5.22
N SER A 448 -1.58 1.09 -6.36
CA SER A 448 -1.76 -0.31 -6.79
C SER A 448 -1.32 -1.32 -5.70
N ARG A 449 -0.30 -0.97 -4.90
CA ARG A 449 0.24 -1.81 -3.81
C ARG A 449 -0.54 -1.71 -2.51
N LEU A 450 -1.15 -0.56 -2.23
CA LEU A 450 -1.89 -0.31 -0.99
C LEU A 450 -3.38 -0.63 -1.12
N ASN A 451 -3.96 -0.48 -2.31
CA ASN A 451 -5.39 -0.71 -2.57
C ASN A 451 -5.94 -2.07 -2.09
N PRO A 452 -5.21 -3.20 -2.17
CA PRO A 452 -5.73 -4.46 -1.67
C PRO A 452 -5.92 -4.48 -0.13
N LEU A 453 -5.37 -3.51 0.60
CA LEU A 453 -5.63 -3.32 2.04
C LEU A 453 -6.99 -2.71 2.34
N ALA A 454 -7.69 -2.15 1.35
CA ALA A 454 -8.92 -1.41 1.56
C ALA A 454 -9.95 -2.20 2.38
N ALA A 455 -10.10 -3.50 2.12
CA ALA A 455 -11.06 -4.35 2.83
C ALA A 455 -10.75 -4.47 4.33
N SER A 456 -9.48 -4.67 4.69
CA SER A 456 -9.07 -4.84 6.08
C SER A 456 -9.03 -3.51 6.82
N LEU A 457 -8.48 -2.46 6.21
CA LEU A 457 -8.38 -1.11 6.79
C LEU A 457 -9.75 -0.51 7.07
N LYS A 458 -10.76 -0.80 6.24
CA LYS A 458 -12.11 -0.25 6.34
C LYS A 458 -12.77 -0.45 7.70
N VAL A 459 -12.45 -1.55 8.39
CA VAL A 459 -13.03 -1.94 9.68
C VAL A 459 -12.08 -1.75 10.86
N MET A 460 -10.89 -1.18 10.64
CA MET A 460 -9.95 -0.91 11.72
C MET A 460 -10.33 0.34 12.53
N GLY A 461 -9.96 0.34 13.82
CA GLY A 461 -9.94 1.56 14.61
C GLY A 461 -8.89 2.55 14.09
N PRO A 462 -8.95 3.82 14.55
CA PRO A 462 -8.08 4.87 14.02
C PRO A 462 -6.59 4.58 14.24
N GLY A 463 -6.21 4.04 15.40
CA GLY A 463 -4.83 3.71 15.70
C GLY A 463 -4.29 2.57 14.86
N GLY A 464 -5.03 1.46 14.77
CA GLY A 464 -4.65 0.33 13.94
C GLY A 464 -4.57 0.67 12.46
N TYR A 465 -5.47 1.54 11.97
CA TYR A 465 -5.46 2.01 10.59
C TYR A 465 -4.18 2.80 10.26
N LEU A 466 -3.81 3.77 11.11
CA LEU A 466 -2.59 4.56 10.92
C LEU A 466 -1.34 3.68 10.97
N ASP A 467 -1.23 2.84 12.01
CA ASP A 467 -0.05 2.01 12.21
C ASP A 467 0.14 0.99 11.08
N THR A 468 -0.96 0.41 10.57
CA THR A 468 -0.92 -0.53 9.44
C THR A 468 -0.48 0.16 8.15
N LEU A 469 -0.97 1.37 7.88
CA LEU A 469 -0.53 2.12 6.71
C LEU A 469 0.95 2.49 6.79
N ASP A 470 1.42 3.04 7.91
CA ASP A 470 2.84 3.37 8.12
C ASP A 470 3.73 2.14 7.94
N ASP A 471 3.33 0.99 8.49
CA ASP A 471 4.07 -0.27 8.38
C ASP A 471 4.17 -0.76 6.93
N HIS A 472 3.05 -0.74 6.20
CA HIS A 472 3.01 -1.17 4.80
C HIS A 472 3.74 -0.21 3.85
N ILE A 473 3.70 1.10 4.11
CA ILE A 473 4.50 2.09 3.39
C ILE A 473 5.98 1.87 3.70
N GLY A 474 6.32 1.58 4.96
CA GLY A 474 7.68 1.28 5.38
C GLY A 474 8.27 0.07 4.69
N ASP A 475 7.52 -1.04 4.56
CA ASP A 475 7.91 -2.19 3.74
C ASP A 475 8.12 -1.81 2.28
N TYR A 476 7.20 -1.05 1.69
CA TYR A 476 7.29 -0.65 0.29
C TYR A 476 8.56 0.17 0.02
N ASN A 477 8.84 1.20 0.82
CA ASN A 477 10.06 1.99 0.71
C ASN A 477 11.33 1.17 0.98
N TYR A 478 11.30 0.25 1.94
CA TYR A 478 12.43 -0.65 2.21
C TYR A 478 12.73 -1.53 0.99
N ARG A 479 11.72 -2.14 0.38
CA ARG A 479 11.91 -2.96 -0.82
C ARG A 479 12.40 -2.14 -2.00
N LYS A 480 11.87 -0.93 -2.20
CA LYS A 480 12.37 0.03 -3.21
C LYS A 480 13.85 0.37 -2.99
N THR A 481 14.24 0.59 -1.75
CA THR A 481 15.63 0.86 -1.36
C THR A 481 16.52 -0.35 -1.64
N ALA A 482 16.10 -1.55 -1.22
CA ALA A 482 16.85 -2.78 -1.40
C ALA A 482 17.05 -3.16 -2.88
N SER A 483 16.08 -2.86 -3.76
CA SER A 483 16.17 -3.12 -5.20
C SER A 483 16.66 -1.93 -6.03
N MET A 484 16.97 -0.79 -5.40
CA MET A 484 17.28 0.46 -6.11
C MET A 484 18.46 0.32 -7.07
N SER A 485 19.55 -0.34 -6.64
CA SER A 485 20.74 -0.54 -7.47
C SER A 485 20.42 -1.31 -8.75
N VAL A 486 19.57 -2.32 -8.67
CA VAL A 486 19.13 -3.12 -9.82
C VAL A 486 18.25 -2.27 -10.75
N ILE A 487 17.29 -1.51 -10.19
CA ILE A 487 16.40 -0.64 -10.97
C ILE A 487 17.19 0.42 -11.73
N LEU A 488 18.12 1.10 -11.05
CA LEU A 488 18.95 2.15 -11.66
C LEU A 488 19.90 1.59 -12.73
N LEU A 489 20.48 0.41 -12.50
CA LEU A 489 21.32 -0.25 -13.50
C LEU A 489 20.54 -0.60 -14.76
N THR A 490 19.33 -1.14 -14.61
CA THR A 490 18.44 -1.41 -15.75
C THR A 490 18.13 -0.11 -16.50
N GLY A 491 17.75 0.94 -15.78
CA GLY A 491 17.46 2.25 -16.38
C GLY A 491 18.64 2.83 -17.16
N ILE A 492 19.88 2.73 -16.65
CA ILE A 492 21.08 3.19 -17.37
C ILE A 492 21.35 2.37 -18.63
N LYS A 493 21.16 1.04 -18.57
CA LYS A 493 21.35 0.15 -19.72
C LYS A 493 20.34 0.42 -20.84
N GLU A 494 19.16 0.93 -20.51
CA GLU A 494 18.15 1.36 -21.49
C GLU A 494 18.42 2.79 -21.98
N ALA A 495 18.73 3.71 -21.08
CA ALA A 495 18.88 5.13 -21.38
C ALA A 495 20.10 5.46 -22.26
N ILE A 496 21.24 4.77 -22.08
CA ILE A 496 22.46 5.04 -22.88
C ILE A 496 22.23 4.70 -24.37
N PRO A 497 21.79 3.49 -24.75
CA PRO A 497 21.47 3.18 -26.14
C PRO A 497 20.38 4.09 -26.71
N ALA A 498 19.32 4.35 -25.94
CA ALA A 498 18.24 5.24 -26.36
C ALA A 498 18.75 6.66 -26.66
N ARG A 499 19.63 7.21 -25.83
CA ARG A 499 20.27 8.51 -26.07
C ARG A 499 21.07 8.52 -27.37
N VAL A 500 21.84 7.48 -27.64
CA VAL A 500 22.63 7.38 -28.89
C VAL A 500 21.71 7.35 -30.11
N LEU A 501 20.67 6.51 -30.07
CA LEU A 501 19.70 6.39 -31.14
C LEU A 501 18.93 7.69 -31.37
N HIS A 502 18.33 8.25 -30.32
CA HIS A 502 17.55 9.49 -30.40
C HIS A 502 18.42 10.67 -30.81
N GLY A 503 19.69 10.72 -30.39
CA GLY A 503 20.66 11.71 -30.85
C GLY A 503 20.92 11.63 -32.35
N ALA A 504 21.11 10.41 -32.89
CA ALA A 504 21.28 10.21 -34.33
C ALA A 504 20.03 10.62 -35.11
N ILE A 505 18.84 10.18 -34.66
CA ILE A 505 17.55 10.56 -35.26
C ILE A 505 17.36 12.08 -35.24
N TYR A 506 17.67 12.74 -34.13
CA TYR A 506 17.56 14.19 -34.01
C TYR A 506 18.47 14.92 -34.99
N VAL A 507 19.72 14.48 -35.16
CA VAL A 507 20.68 15.07 -36.11
C VAL A 507 20.19 14.87 -37.55
N GLU A 508 19.77 13.67 -37.91
CA GLU A 508 19.25 13.36 -39.25
C GLU A 508 18.00 14.18 -39.56
N PHE A 509 17.02 14.19 -38.65
CA PHE A 509 15.80 14.98 -38.78
C PHE A 509 16.12 16.46 -38.96
N THR A 510 16.98 17.02 -38.11
CA THR A 510 17.39 18.43 -38.18
C THR A 510 18.08 18.77 -39.50
N ALA A 511 18.89 17.85 -40.05
CA ALA A 511 19.57 18.04 -41.34
C ALA A 511 18.61 18.07 -42.54
N THR A 512 17.41 17.51 -42.42
CA THR A 512 16.37 17.57 -43.48
C THR A 512 15.61 18.89 -43.52
N LEU A 513 15.73 19.72 -42.48
CA LEU A 513 14.99 20.98 -42.35
C LEU A 513 15.82 22.18 -42.85
N PRO A 514 15.19 23.25 -43.39
CA PRO A 514 15.89 24.47 -43.76
C PRO A 514 16.63 25.08 -42.56
N SER A 515 17.94 25.32 -42.71
CA SER A 515 18.79 25.81 -41.60
C SER A 515 18.29 27.14 -41.01
N SER A 516 17.69 28.00 -41.84
CA SER A 516 17.08 29.25 -41.37
C SER A 516 15.91 29.03 -40.42
N ASP A 517 15.12 27.97 -40.63
CA ASP A 517 13.94 27.68 -39.82
C ASP A 517 14.32 26.95 -38.54
N VAL A 518 15.33 26.06 -38.60
CA VAL A 518 15.95 25.45 -37.42
C VAL A 518 16.49 26.53 -36.48
N LEU A 519 17.26 27.50 -36.98
CA LEU A 519 17.81 28.58 -36.15
C LEU A 519 16.72 29.45 -35.50
N LYS A 520 15.65 29.77 -36.25
CA LYS A 520 14.51 30.52 -35.71
C LYS A 520 13.79 29.73 -34.62
N TRP A 521 13.56 28.44 -34.85
CA TRP A 521 12.89 27.56 -33.90
C TRP A 521 13.71 27.36 -32.63
N MET A 522 15.01 27.06 -32.76
CA MET A 522 15.92 26.92 -31.62
C MET A 522 15.92 28.17 -30.76
N LYS A 523 16.06 29.35 -31.37
CA LYS A 523 15.97 30.61 -30.64
C LYS A 523 14.65 30.80 -29.91
N ALA A 524 13.53 30.47 -30.55
CA ALA A 524 12.20 30.56 -29.92
C ALA A 524 12.07 29.58 -28.73
N VAL A 525 12.67 28.40 -28.81
CA VAL A 525 12.74 27.44 -27.69
C VAL A 525 13.62 27.98 -26.57
N GLU A 526 14.82 28.46 -26.88
CA GLU A 526 15.75 29.05 -25.90
C GLU A 526 15.15 30.26 -25.17
N ASP A 527 14.52 31.18 -25.92
CA ASP A 527 13.83 32.35 -25.37
C ASP A 527 12.66 31.91 -24.46
N TRP A 528 11.91 30.87 -24.86
CA TRP A 528 10.83 30.29 -24.06
C TRP A 528 11.32 29.58 -22.81
N GLU A 529 12.40 28.82 -22.89
CA GLU A 529 12.97 28.12 -21.74
C GLU A 529 13.58 29.09 -20.71
N ALA A 530 14.11 30.22 -21.18
CA ALA A 530 14.65 31.28 -20.33
C ALA A 530 13.56 32.10 -19.64
N ASP A 531 12.49 32.48 -20.35
CA ASP A 531 11.34 33.19 -19.79
C ASP A 531 10.00 32.71 -20.38
N PRO A 532 9.42 31.62 -19.85
CA PRO A 532 8.12 31.12 -20.30
C PRO A 532 6.96 32.10 -20.06
N SER A 533 7.16 33.17 -19.29
CA SER A 533 6.12 34.13 -18.96
C SER A 533 6.10 35.34 -19.92
N GLY A 534 7.26 35.72 -20.44
CA GLY A 534 7.44 36.84 -21.37
C GLY A 534 7.64 36.45 -22.83
N ALA A 535 8.08 35.21 -23.11
CA ALA A 535 8.35 34.75 -24.48
C ALA A 535 7.11 34.18 -25.18
N ILE A 536 7.15 34.19 -26.52
CA ILE A 536 6.16 33.50 -27.36
C ILE A 536 6.35 32.00 -27.19
N ASN A 537 5.29 31.27 -26.86
CA ASN A 537 5.32 29.82 -26.71
C ASN A 537 5.48 29.14 -28.07
N PRO A 538 6.65 28.57 -28.42
CA PRO A 538 6.87 27.95 -29.72
C PRO A 538 6.01 26.68 -29.88
N PHE A 539 5.57 26.08 -28.77
CA PHE A 539 4.80 24.84 -28.77
C PHE A 539 3.29 25.05 -28.91
N GLU A 540 2.81 26.29 -28.96
CA GLU A 540 1.43 26.62 -29.27
C GLU A 540 1.23 26.78 -30.78
N SER A 541 0.24 26.06 -31.34
CA SER A 541 -0.07 26.15 -32.77
C SER A 541 -0.65 27.53 -33.09
N THR A 542 0.09 28.33 -33.86
CA THR A 542 -0.34 29.66 -34.35
C THR A 542 -1.19 29.60 -35.62
N VAL A 543 -1.25 28.43 -36.27
CA VAL A 543 -2.11 28.20 -37.44
C VAL A 543 -3.52 27.89 -36.94
N ALA A 544 -4.52 28.63 -37.41
CA ALA A 544 -5.91 28.28 -37.23
C ALA A 544 -6.11 26.87 -37.80
N ARG A 545 -6.45 25.90 -36.96
CA ARG A 545 -6.73 24.53 -37.38
C ARG A 545 -7.93 24.55 -38.35
N THR A 546 -7.68 24.67 -39.65
CA THR A 546 -8.57 24.05 -40.63
C THR A 546 -8.42 22.54 -40.42
N TYR A 547 -9.55 21.90 -40.09
CA TYR A 547 -9.77 20.47 -39.81
C TYR A 547 -9.89 20.06 -38.32
N LYS A 548 -11.15 19.75 -37.96
CA LYS A 548 -11.55 18.73 -36.98
C LYS A 548 -10.67 17.48 -37.18
N ASN A 549 -10.15 16.89 -36.10
CA ASN A 549 -9.26 15.69 -36.03
C ASN A 549 -7.75 15.94 -35.84
N THR A 550 -7.37 16.62 -34.77
CA THR A 550 -5.97 16.66 -34.30
C THR A 550 -5.87 16.30 -32.82
N GLN A 551 -6.43 15.14 -32.48
CA GLN A 551 -6.07 14.36 -31.29
C GLN A 551 -5.17 13.16 -31.65
N ALA A 552 -4.80 13.00 -32.93
CA ALA A 552 -4.22 11.76 -33.50
C ALA A 552 -2.74 11.86 -33.94
N VAL A 553 -1.98 12.85 -33.47
CA VAL A 553 -0.54 13.03 -33.85
C VAL A 553 0.41 12.66 -32.71
N LEU A 554 -0.02 11.79 -31.78
CA LEU A 554 0.86 11.26 -30.72
C LEU A 554 0.99 9.73 -30.74
N ASP A 555 0.47 9.07 -31.78
CA ASP A 555 0.43 7.60 -31.94
C ASP A 555 1.13 7.17 -33.25
N ASP A 556 2.26 7.76 -33.62
CA ASP A 556 3.13 7.21 -34.68
C ASP A 556 3.96 6.04 -34.09
N ASP A 557 3.25 4.99 -33.69
CA ASP A 557 3.78 3.63 -33.72
C ASP A 557 3.08 2.90 -34.86
N VAL A 558 3.91 2.36 -35.75
CA VAL A 558 3.56 1.71 -37.00
C VAL A 558 2.57 0.57 -36.76
N ASP A 559 1.31 0.73 -37.18
CA ASP A 559 0.47 -0.43 -37.45
C ASP A 559 -0.45 -0.25 -38.66
N ILE A 560 -0.34 -1.22 -39.54
CA ILE A 560 -0.88 -1.26 -40.90
C ILE A 560 -2.36 -1.68 -40.77
N PHE A 561 -3.28 -0.91 -41.38
CA PHE A 561 -4.74 -1.08 -41.39
C PHE A 561 -5.53 -0.50 -40.19
N ARG A 562 -5.81 0.81 -40.20
CA ARG A 562 -6.92 1.39 -39.41
C ARG A 562 -8.09 1.77 -40.32
N ILE A 563 -9.25 1.17 -40.05
CA ILE A 563 -10.55 1.59 -40.58
C ILE A 563 -10.98 2.85 -39.81
N ARG A 564 -11.36 3.92 -40.52
CA ARG A 564 -11.68 5.24 -39.94
C ARG A 564 -13.19 5.42 -39.79
N HIS A 565 -13.69 5.55 -38.55
CA HIS A 565 -15.07 5.94 -38.22
C HIS A 565 -15.09 7.07 -37.17
N GLU A 566 -16.14 7.90 -37.13
CA GLU A 566 -16.26 9.01 -36.16
C GLU A 566 -16.23 8.54 -34.69
N ILE A 567 -16.66 7.30 -34.44
CA ILE A 567 -16.59 6.63 -33.14
C ILE A 567 -15.42 5.65 -33.18
N GLY A 568 -14.44 5.79 -32.27
CA GLY A 568 -13.25 4.93 -32.21
C GLY A 568 -13.52 3.51 -31.67
N PRO A 569 -12.61 2.53 -31.87
CA PRO A 569 -12.82 1.14 -31.45
C PRO A 569 -12.97 0.99 -29.93
N SER A 570 -12.20 1.73 -29.12
CA SER A 570 -12.33 1.70 -27.66
C SER A 570 -13.67 2.28 -27.18
N THR A 571 -14.16 3.32 -27.85
CA THR A 571 -15.48 3.91 -27.58
C THR A 571 -16.60 2.96 -27.99
N MET A 572 -16.46 2.26 -29.12
CA MET A 572 -17.38 1.21 -29.54
C MET A 572 -17.43 0.05 -28.53
N ILE A 573 -16.29 -0.40 -28.01
CA ILE A 573 -16.23 -1.44 -26.95
C ILE A 573 -16.89 -0.92 -25.67
N LEU A 574 -16.61 0.31 -25.24
CA LEU A 574 -17.23 0.91 -24.05
C LEU A 574 -18.76 0.97 -24.20
N GLN A 575 -19.25 1.47 -25.33
CA GLN A 575 -20.68 1.50 -25.66
C GLN A 575 -21.31 0.11 -25.66
N SER A 576 -20.58 -0.94 -26.05
CA SER A 576 -21.09 -2.31 -26.02
C SER A 576 -21.29 -2.83 -24.59
N VAL A 577 -20.38 -2.50 -23.67
CA VAL A 577 -20.49 -2.85 -22.24
C VAL A 577 -21.64 -2.09 -21.58
N GLU A 578 -21.82 -0.81 -21.92
CA GLU A 578 -22.97 -0.02 -21.47
C GLU A 578 -24.29 -0.59 -21.98
N LEU A 579 -24.34 -0.99 -23.25
CA LEU A 579 -25.51 -1.62 -23.86
C LEU A 579 -25.85 -2.96 -23.21
N GLU A 580 -24.85 -3.78 -22.88
CA GLU A 580 -25.05 -5.04 -22.13
C GLU A 580 -25.61 -4.75 -20.72
N SER A 581 -25.11 -3.70 -20.05
CA SER A 581 -25.64 -3.26 -18.75
C SER A 581 -27.10 -2.80 -18.85
N ASP A 582 -27.46 -2.07 -19.92
CA ASP A 582 -28.82 -1.61 -20.16
C ASP A 582 -29.76 -2.78 -20.50
N GLN A 583 -29.30 -3.77 -21.28
CA GLN A 583 -30.03 -5.00 -21.57
C GLN A 583 -30.29 -5.82 -20.29
N LEU A 584 -29.30 -5.92 -19.39
CA LEU A 584 -29.47 -6.61 -18.11
C LEU A 584 -30.51 -5.90 -17.23
N ARG A 585 -30.44 -4.56 -17.15
CA ARG A 585 -31.42 -3.75 -16.40
C ARG A 585 -32.83 -3.90 -16.98
N LEU A 586 -32.97 -3.90 -18.31
CA LEU A 586 -34.24 -4.13 -18.98
C LEU A 586 -34.78 -5.54 -18.71
N LYS A 587 -33.93 -6.57 -18.75
CA LYS A 587 -34.33 -7.95 -18.44
C LYS A 587 -34.84 -8.08 -17.00
N GLN A 588 -34.16 -7.45 -16.04
CA GLN A 588 -34.60 -7.41 -14.64
C GLN A 588 -35.94 -6.68 -14.50
N ALA A 589 -36.10 -5.52 -15.16
CA ALA A 589 -37.33 -4.76 -15.12
C ALA A 589 -38.51 -5.51 -15.77
N TYR A 590 -38.26 -6.23 -16.86
CA TYR A 590 -39.26 -7.08 -17.52
C TYR A 590 -39.64 -8.28 -16.65
N SER A 591 -38.68 -8.97 -16.04
CA SER A 591 -38.94 -10.09 -15.12
C SER A 591 -39.67 -9.67 -13.83
N ALA A 592 -39.59 -8.38 -13.46
CA ALA A 592 -40.34 -7.82 -12.35
C ALA A 592 -41.81 -7.49 -12.70
N LEU A 593 -42.21 -7.58 -13.98
CA LEU A 593 -43.61 -7.42 -14.38
C LEU A 593 -44.42 -8.68 -14.03
N GLY A 594 -45.49 -8.51 -13.27
CA GLY A 594 -46.44 -9.55 -12.92
C GLY A 594 -47.81 -9.36 -13.58
N ALA A 595 -48.76 -10.25 -13.28
CA ALA A 595 -50.13 -10.17 -13.77
C ALA A 595 -50.85 -8.87 -13.34
N HIS A 596 -50.44 -8.27 -12.22
CA HIS A 596 -51.03 -7.05 -11.66
C HIS A 596 -50.19 -5.78 -11.88
N SER A 597 -49.15 -5.82 -12.71
CA SER A 597 -48.34 -4.62 -13.00
C SER A 597 -49.17 -3.54 -13.67
N THR A 598 -49.00 -2.32 -13.19
CA THR A 598 -49.73 -1.13 -13.64
C THR A 598 -49.37 -0.76 -15.08
N ASP A 599 -50.29 -0.08 -15.78
CA ASP A 599 -50.04 0.39 -17.15
C ASP A 599 -48.83 1.32 -17.23
N ARG A 600 -48.56 2.08 -16.15
CA ARG A 600 -47.38 2.95 -16.04
C ARG A 600 -46.07 2.16 -15.98
N GLU A 601 -46.05 1.03 -15.26
CA GLU A 601 -44.88 0.15 -15.19
C GLU A 601 -44.62 -0.56 -16.51
N ARG A 602 -45.69 -1.03 -17.18
CA ARG A 602 -45.61 -1.63 -18.51
C ARG A 602 -45.12 -0.62 -19.55
N ALA A 603 -45.61 0.61 -19.52
CA ALA A 603 -45.18 1.68 -20.42
C ALA A 603 -43.68 2.01 -20.25
N LYS A 604 -43.19 2.06 -19.00
CA LYS A 604 -41.78 2.34 -18.71
C LYS A 604 -40.82 1.25 -19.21
N VAL A 605 -41.23 -0.01 -19.10
CA VAL A 605 -40.47 -1.14 -19.66
C VAL A 605 -40.46 -1.09 -21.19
N THR A 606 -41.59 -0.77 -21.82
CA THR A 606 -41.70 -0.60 -23.28
C THR A 606 -40.84 0.58 -23.79
N GLU A 607 -40.81 1.70 -23.07
CA GLU A 607 -39.95 2.84 -23.40
C GLU A 607 -38.46 2.48 -23.30
N SER A 608 -38.08 1.77 -22.24
CA SER A 608 -36.71 1.28 -22.04
C SER A 608 -36.29 0.27 -23.12
N LEU A 609 -37.22 -0.61 -23.55
CA LEU A 609 -37.01 -1.52 -24.67
C LEU A 609 -36.74 -0.76 -25.98
N ASN A 610 -37.54 0.27 -26.26
CA ASN A 610 -37.37 1.11 -27.47
C ASN A 610 -36.08 1.93 -27.44
N GLN A 611 -35.59 2.30 -26.26
CA GLN A 611 -34.31 3.00 -26.12
C GLN A 611 -33.12 2.04 -26.33
N VAL A 612 -33.15 0.86 -25.71
CA VAL A 612 -32.12 -0.18 -25.90
C VAL A 612 -32.05 -0.62 -27.36
N ARG A 613 -33.20 -0.76 -28.03
CA ARG A 613 -33.25 -1.10 -29.45
C ARG A 613 -32.59 -0.04 -30.33
N ARG A 614 -32.89 1.24 -30.11
CA ARG A 614 -32.26 2.34 -30.87
C ARG A 614 -30.76 2.44 -30.63
N HIS A 615 -30.30 2.26 -29.39
CA HIS A 615 -28.87 2.20 -29.08
C HIS A 615 -28.19 0.99 -29.73
N LEU A 616 -28.84 -0.18 -29.74
CA LEU A 616 -28.31 -1.37 -30.40
C LEU A 616 -28.19 -1.15 -31.91
N GLU A 617 -29.24 -0.64 -32.56
CA GLU A 617 -29.22 -0.36 -34.01
C GLU A 617 -28.10 0.64 -34.37
N ALA A 618 -27.95 1.74 -33.62
CA ALA A 618 -26.86 2.70 -33.84
C ALA A 618 -25.46 2.09 -33.58
N TRP A 619 -25.31 1.26 -32.54
CA TRP A 619 -24.05 0.58 -32.26
C TRP A 619 -23.69 -0.46 -33.34
N MET A 620 -24.69 -1.14 -33.91
CA MET A 620 -24.51 -2.09 -35.01
C MET A 620 -23.92 -1.42 -36.24
N GLU A 621 -24.30 -0.18 -36.57
CA GLU A 621 -23.70 0.59 -37.68
C GLU A 621 -22.21 0.82 -37.46
N VAL A 622 -21.81 1.17 -36.24
CA VAL A 622 -20.39 1.34 -35.87
C VAL A 622 -19.64 0.01 -35.89
N GLN A 623 -20.29 -1.07 -35.44
CA GLN A 623 -19.67 -2.40 -35.40
C GLN A 623 -19.34 -2.94 -36.79
N GLN A 624 -20.17 -2.65 -37.80
CA GLN A 624 -19.90 -3.08 -39.18
C GLN A 624 -18.53 -2.57 -39.68
N VAL A 625 -18.08 -1.45 -39.14
CA VAL A 625 -16.81 -0.81 -39.51
C VAL A 625 -15.62 -1.48 -38.85
N TYR A 626 -15.72 -1.89 -37.58
CA TYR A 626 -14.61 -2.49 -36.83
C TYR A 626 -14.60 -4.02 -36.80
N MET A 627 -15.75 -4.65 -37.01
CA MET A 627 -15.94 -6.10 -36.98
C MET A 627 -16.74 -6.57 -38.22
N PRO A 628 -16.25 -6.31 -39.44
CA PRO A 628 -17.01 -6.57 -40.68
C PRO A 628 -17.40 -8.05 -40.86
N ALA A 629 -16.61 -8.98 -40.32
CA ALA A 629 -16.92 -10.41 -40.35
C ALA A 629 -18.21 -10.77 -39.59
N VAL A 630 -18.61 -9.97 -38.59
CA VAL A 630 -19.83 -10.20 -37.78
C VAL A 630 -21.10 -9.88 -38.59
N VAL A 631 -21.00 -9.03 -39.61
CA VAL A 631 -22.14 -8.67 -40.47
C VAL A 631 -22.68 -9.87 -41.23
N VAL A 632 -21.80 -10.81 -41.59
CA VAL A 632 -22.17 -12.05 -42.31
C VAL A 632 -22.81 -13.09 -41.38
N LEU A 633 -22.67 -12.92 -40.05
CA LEU A 633 -23.21 -13.82 -39.02
C LEU A 633 -24.56 -13.37 -38.45
N ARG A 634 -25.04 -12.18 -38.84
CA ARG A 634 -26.34 -11.62 -38.46
C ARG A 634 -27.38 -11.89 -39.53
#